data_AF-A0A2D0JTR9-F1
#
_entry.id   AF-A0A2D0JTR9-F1
#
_cell.length_a   1.000
_cell.length_b   1.000
_cell.length_c   1.000
_cell.angle_alpha   90.00
_cell.angle_beta   90.00
_cell.angle_gamma   90.00
#
_symmetry.space_group_name_H-M   'P 1'
#
loop_
_entity.id
_entity.type
_entity.pdbx_description
1 polymer ?
#
loop_
_entity_poly.entity_id
_entity_poly.type
_entity_poly.pdbx_seq_one_letter_code
_entity_poly.pdbx_strand_id
1 'polypeptide(L)'
;MINCINSIFMVYGKNYGISYSGGIAFPDNPYKITLDDFEFDVGDRFTYEYNFSENWLHDIRIEAILHADETATVKDIRSLIEVIKDIYHRRYAMSWKRKGSR
;
A
#
# COMPACT_ATOMS: atom_id res chain seq x y z
N MET A 1 24.77 6.64 8.54
CA MET A 1 23.89 5.53 8.96
C MET A 1 22.48 6.07 8.87
N ILE A 2 21.74 5.74 7.80
CA ILE A 2 20.37 6.25 7.62
C ILE A 2 19.47 5.35 8.47
N ASN A 3 18.91 5.91 9.54
CA ASN A 3 18.01 5.24 10.46
C ASN A 3 16.69 4.92 9.75
N CYS A 4 16.57 3.74 9.13
CA CYS A 4 15.31 3.22 8.59
C CYS A 4 14.35 2.71 9.69
N ILE A 5 14.43 3.29 10.89
CA ILE A 5 13.86 2.74 12.13
C ILE A 5 12.35 3.02 12.26
N ASN A 6 11.81 3.94 11.46
CA ASN A 6 10.46 4.46 11.66
C ASN A 6 9.65 4.45 10.35
N SER A 7 8.95 3.35 10.12
CA SER A 7 7.90 3.17 9.11
C SER A 7 6.60 2.90 9.84
N ILE A 8 5.56 3.71 9.63
CA ILE A 8 4.27 3.56 10.33
C ILE A 8 3.12 3.59 9.34
N PHE A 9 2.21 2.63 9.44
CA PHE A 9 0.89 2.68 8.82
C PHE A 9 -0.13 3.11 9.86
N MET A 10 -0.95 4.12 9.56
CA MET A 10 -2.08 4.52 10.39
C MET A 10 -3.37 4.06 9.72
N VAL A 11 -3.94 2.96 10.21
CA VAL A 11 -5.15 2.33 9.69
C VAL A 11 -6.25 2.44 10.75
N TYR A 12 -7.37 3.07 10.41
CA TYR A 12 -8.48 3.38 11.33
C TYR A 12 -8.05 3.94 12.70
N GLY A 13 -7.02 4.80 12.72
CA GLY A 13 -6.50 5.43 13.92
C GLY A 13 -5.56 4.57 14.78
N LYS A 14 -5.26 3.34 14.37
CA LYS A 14 -4.24 2.48 15.01
C LYS A 14 -2.95 2.46 14.18
N ASN A 15 -1.83 2.53 14.88
CA ASN A 15 -0.49 2.49 14.28
C ASN A 15 0.02 1.05 14.16
N TYR A 16 0.48 0.69 12.97
CA TYR A 16 1.08 -0.59 12.64
C TYR A 16 2.47 -0.38 12.06
N GLY A 17 3.39 -1.30 12.33
CA GLY A 17 4.76 -1.21 11.84
C GLY A 17 5.62 -2.36 12.31
N ILE A 18 6.90 -2.31 11.93
CA ILE A 18 7.90 -3.28 12.39
C ILE A 18 8.70 -2.64 13.51
N SER A 19 8.73 -3.31 14.66
CA SER A 19 9.54 -2.87 15.80
C SER A 19 11.02 -3.17 15.53
N TYR A 20 11.85 -2.13 15.53
CA TYR A 20 13.31 -2.25 15.49
C TYR A 20 13.91 -1.87 16.83
N SER A 21 15.07 -2.44 17.16
CA SER A 21 15.82 -2.05 18.35
C SER A 21 16.17 -0.56 18.28
N GLY A 22 15.80 0.21 19.31
CA GLY A 22 15.96 1.67 19.34
C GLY A 22 14.91 2.46 18.56
N GLY A 23 13.86 1.78 18.08
CA GLY A 23 12.73 2.38 17.37
C GLY A 23 11.42 2.38 18.14
N ILE A 24 10.34 2.69 17.42
CA ILE A 24 8.99 2.61 17.94
C ILE A 24 8.60 1.13 18.08
N ALA A 25 8.09 0.78 19.25
CA ALA A 25 7.53 -0.55 19.50
C ALA A 25 6.07 -0.59 19.08
N PHE A 26 5.70 -1.64 18.35
CA PHE A 26 4.34 -1.96 17.96
C PHE A 26 3.88 -3.21 18.72
N PRO A 27 2.65 -3.22 19.26
CA PRO A 27 2.14 -4.36 20.04
C PRO A 27 1.82 -5.57 19.16
N ASP A 28 1.47 -5.34 17.89
CA ASP A 28 1.09 -6.40 16.97
C ASP A 28 2.30 -7.00 16.25
N ASN A 29 2.23 -8.31 15.95
CA ASN A 29 3.26 -8.98 15.17
C ASN A 29 3.04 -8.69 13.67
N PRO A 30 3.94 -7.96 12.99
CA PRO A 30 3.76 -7.58 11.59
C PRO A 30 3.74 -8.77 10.62
N TYR A 31 4.24 -9.94 11.03
CA TYR A 31 4.20 -11.16 10.23
C TYR A 31 2.90 -11.97 10.38
N LYS A 32 2.00 -11.53 11.26
CA LYS A 32 0.70 -12.16 11.50
C LYS A 32 -0.48 -11.31 11.02
N ILE A 33 -0.25 -10.05 10.71
CA ILE A 33 -1.27 -9.14 10.20
C ILE A 33 -1.26 -9.22 8.68
N THR A 34 -2.44 -9.40 8.11
CA THR A 34 -2.72 -9.42 6.68
C THR A 34 -3.54 -8.19 6.28
N LEU A 35 -3.66 -7.93 4.98
CA LEU A 35 -4.53 -6.85 4.50
C LEU A 35 -6.02 -7.14 4.74
N ASP A 36 -6.39 -8.42 4.83
CA ASP A 36 -7.78 -8.86 5.01
C ASP A 36 -8.28 -8.58 6.44
N ASP A 37 -7.38 -8.62 7.44
CA ASP A 37 -7.69 -8.30 8.85
C ASP A 37 -8.20 -6.86 9.07
N PHE A 38 -8.00 -5.98 8.10
CA PHE A 38 -8.49 -4.61 8.15
C PHE A 38 -9.90 -4.46 7.61
N GLU A 39 -10.46 -5.45 6.91
CA GLU A 39 -11.83 -5.41 6.38
C GLU A 39 -12.10 -4.13 5.55
N PHE A 40 -11.14 -3.72 4.73
CA PHE A 40 -11.26 -2.49 3.94
C PHE A 40 -12.46 -2.50 2.99
N ASP A 41 -13.11 -1.33 2.86
CA ASP A 41 -14.08 -1.05 1.81
C ASP A 41 -13.48 -0.22 0.67
N VAL A 42 -14.10 -0.29 -0.51
CA VAL A 42 -13.73 0.58 -1.63
C VAL A 42 -13.94 2.05 -1.23
N GLY A 43 -12.88 2.84 -1.35
CA GLY A 43 -12.86 4.24 -0.97
C GLY A 43 -12.15 4.52 0.36
N ASP A 44 -11.91 3.49 1.17
CA ASP A 44 -11.18 3.62 2.42
C ASP A 44 -9.78 4.17 2.23
N ARG A 45 -9.31 4.90 3.24
CA ARG A 45 -8.00 5.54 3.25
C ARG A 45 -7.24 5.23 4.52
N PHE A 46 -5.93 5.10 4.36
CA PHE A 46 -4.98 5.01 5.46
C PHE A 46 -3.69 5.73 5.05
N THR A 47 -2.88 6.10 6.03
CA THR A 47 -1.60 6.76 5.75
C THR A 47 -0.42 5.84 5.98
N TYR A 48 0.65 6.08 5.23
CA TYR A 48 1.95 5.47 5.45
C TYR A 48 2.99 6.58 5.59
N GLU A 49 3.64 6.62 6.76
CA GLU A 49 4.74 7.53 7.03
C GLU A 49 6.07 6.78 6.94
N TYR A 50 6.99 7.33 6.14
CA TYR A 50 8.34 6.84 5.98
C TYR A 50 9.35 7.98 6.14
N ASN A 51 10.55 7.65 6.59
CA ASN A 51 11.66 8.60 6.73
C ASN A 51 11.24 9.84 7.55
N PHE A 52 11.05 9.66 8.86
CA PHE A 52 10.61 10.70 9.81
C PHE A 52 11.41 12.02 9.73
N SER A 53 12.68 11.95 9.32
CA SER A 53 13.51 13.15 9.14
C SER A 53 13.00 14.05 8.00
N GLU A 54 12.41 13.45 6.97
CA GLU A 54 11.82 14.15 5.82
C GLU A 54 10.29 14.08 5.82
N ASN A 55 9.70 13.36 6.78
CA ASN A 55 8.27 13.25 7.04
C ASN A 55 7.46 12.90 5.77
N TRP A 56 7.94 11.89 5.02
CA TRP A 56 7.25 11.46 3.80
C TRP A 56 5.95 10.76 4.20
N LEU A 57 4.83 11.46 3.99
CA LEU A 57 3.49 10.98 4.28
C LEU A 57 2.79 10.61 2.97
N HIS A 58 2.37 9.35 2.87
CA HIS A 58 1.59 8.84 1.76
C HIS A 58 0.13 8.64 2.20
N ASP A 59 -0.80 9.28 1.50
CA ASP A 59 -2.24 8.99 1.59
C ASP A 59 -2.57 7.85 0.61
N ILE A 60 -2.97 6.70 1.14
CA ILE A 60 -3.25 5.49 0.37
C ILE A 60 -4.76 5.26 0.39
N ARG A 61 -5.36 5.09 -0.79
CA ARG A 61 -6.78 4.82 -0.97
C ARG A 61 -7.00 3.45 -1.61
N ILE A 62 -7.98 2.71 -1.10
CA ILE A 62 -8.49 1.49 -1.72
C ILE A 62 -9.39 1.88 -2.90
N GLU A 63 -8.93 1.62 -4.11
CA GLU A 63 -9.66 1.97 -5.34
C GLU A 63 -10.57 0.86 -5.84
N ALA A 64 -10.20 -0.40 -5.58
CA ALA A 64 -10.94 -1.59 -5.99
C ALA A 64 -10.51 -2.80 -5.15
N ILE A 65 -11.45 -3.71 -4.92
CA ILE A 65 -11.21 -5.02 -4.30
C ILE A 65 -11.67 -6.07 -5.31
N LEU A 66 -10.79 -7.03 -5.60
CA LEU A 66 -11.03 -8.07 -6.60
C LEU A 66 -10.91 -9.43 -5.92
N HIS A 67 -11.98 -10.20 -5.93
CA HIS A 67 -11.96 -11.57 -5.40
C HIS A 67 -11.49 -12.51 -6.51
N ALA A 68 -10.41 -13.22 -6.26
CA ALA A 68 -10.12 -14.44 -7.01
C ALA A 68 -10.98 -15.55 -6.40
N ASP A 69 -11.90 -16.12 -7.19
CA ASP A 69 -12.60 -17.35 -6.82
C ASP A 69 -11.55 -18.47 -6.58
N GLU A 70 -11.81 -19.40 -5.67
CA GLU A 70 -10.96 -20.58 -5.43
C GLU A 70 -10.74 -21.42 -6.71
N THR A 71 -11.63 -21.28 -7.69
CA THR A 71 -11.55 -21.90 -9.03
C THR A 71 -10.81 -21.03 -10.07
N ALA A 72 -10.32 -19.85 -9.70
CA ALA A 72 -9.62 -18.94 -10.59
C ALA A 72 -8.39 -19.62 -11.19
N THR A 73 -8.37 -19.73 -12.50
CA THR A 73 -7.26 -20.31 -13.24
C THR A 73 -6.13 -19.28 -13.42
N VAL A 74 -4.92 -19.74 -13.77
CA VAL A 74 -3.78 -18.85 -14.11
C VAL A 74 -4.17 -17.83 -15.20
N LYS A 75 -5.11 -18.18 -16.09
CA LYS A 75 -5.62 -17.27 -17.12
C LYS A 75 -6.42 -16.12 -16.50
N ASP A 76 -7.26 -16.39 -15.51
CA ASP A 76 -8.07 -15.40 -14.82
C ASP A 76 -7.19 -14.42 -14.05
N ILE A 77 -6.14 -14.92 -13.38
CA ILE A 77 -5.13 -14.08 -12.71
C ILE A 77 -4.40 -13.18 -13.71
N ARG A 78 -4.00 -13.71 -14.88
CA ARG A 78 -3.36 -12.89 -15.93
C ARG A 78 -4.30 -11.80 -16.46
N SER A 79 -5.58 -12.10 -16.64
CA SER A 79 -6.58 -11.12 -17.03
C SER A 79 -6.75 -10.02 -15.97
N LEU A 80 -6.76 -10.37 -14.68
CA LEU A 80 -6.80 -9.40 -13.59
C LEU A 80 -5.55 -8.50 -13.58
N ILE A 81 -4.36 -9.06 -13.83
CA ILE A 81 -3.12 -8.28 -13.95
C ILE A 81 -3.22 -7.25 -15.08
N GLU A 82 -3.78 -7.62 -16.24
CA GLU A 82 -3.96 -6.67 -17.35
C GLU A 82 -4.99 -5.58 -17.01
N VAL A 83 -6.07 -5.91 -16.30
CA VAL A 83 -7.02 -4.91 -15.78
C VAL A 83 -6.34 -3.93 -14.84
N ILE A 84 -5.51 -4.42 -13.92
CA ILE A 84 -4.74 -3.57 -12.98
C ILE A 84 -3.78 -2.65 -13.73
N LYS A 85 -3.05 -3.16 -14.72
CA LYS A 85 -2.16 -2.35 -15.57
C LYS A 85 -2.92 -1.28 -16.33
N ASP A 86 -4.10 -1.60 -16.87
CA ASP A 86 -4.94 -0.66 -17.61
C ASP A 86 -5.52 0.43 -16.68
N ILE A 87 -5.96 0.07 -15.47
CA ILE A 87 -6.36 1.04 -14.43
C ILE A 87 -5.18 1.99 -14.11
N TYR A 88 -3.99 1.44 -13.90
CA TYR A 88 -2.79 2.23 -13.66
C TYR A 88 -2.47 3.14 -14.84
N HIS A 89 -2.49 2.63 -16.08
CA HIS A 89 -2.24 3.44 -17.27
C HIS A 89 -3.28 4.56 -17.43
N ARG A 90 -4.58 4.28 -17.30
CA ARG A 90 -5.61 5.33 -17.38
C ARG A 90 -5.41 6.44 -16.35
N ARG A 91 -5.00 6.07 -15.12
CA ARG A 91 -4.86 7.03 -14.02
C ARG A 91 -3.53 7.79 -14.04
N TYR A 92 -2.44 7.17 -14.51
CA TYR A 92 -1.09 7.74 -14.37
C TYR A 92 -0.33 7.98 -15.70
N ALA A 93 -0.77 7.43 -16.85
CA ALA A 93 -0.07 7.60 -18.13
C ALA A 93 -0.13 9.04 -18.69
N MET A 94 -1.07 9.86 -18.21
CA MET A 94 -1.15 11.30 -18.55
C MET A 94 -0.06 12.15 -17.85
N SER A 95 0.58 11.62 -16.80
CA SER A 95 1.64 12.32 -16.04
C SER A 95 3.04 12.13 -16.66
N TRP A 96 3.31 10.97 -17.24
CA TRP A 96 4.64 10.63 -17.76
C TRP A 96 5.02 11.41 -19.03
N LYS A 97 4.05 11.78 -19.88
CA LYS A 97 4.32 12.59 -21.10
C LYS A 97 4.79 14.03 -20.81
N ARG A 98 4.71 14.53 -19.57
CA ARG A 98 5.18 15.88 -19.21
C ARG A 98 6.58 15.94 -18.58
N LYS A 99 7.15 14.81 -18.14
CA LYS A 99 8.51 14.76 -17.55
C LYS A 99 9.55 14.21 -18.52
N GLY A 100 9.53 14.71 -19.75
CA GLY A 100 10.46 14.32 -20.81
C GLY A 100 10.59 15.40 -21.88
N SER A 101 10.84 16.64 -21.46
CA SER A 101 11.37 17.69 -22.34
C SER A 101 12.21 18.66 -21.51
N ARG A 102 13.49 18.31 -21.37
CA ARG A 102 14.64 19.21 -21.38
C ARG A 102 15.87 18.38 -21.67
#